data_AF-A0A2D4KMC0-F1
#
_entry.id   AF-A0A2D4KMC0-F1
#
_cell.length_a   1.000
_cell.length_b   1.000
_cell.length_c   1.000
_cell.angle_alpha   90.00
_cell.angle_beta   90.00
_cell.angle_gamma   90.00
#
_symmetry.space_group_name_H-M   'P 1'
#
loop_
_entity.id
_entity.type
_entity.pdbx_description
1 polymer ?
#
loop_
_entity_poly.entity_id
_entity_poly.type
_entity_poly.pdbx_seq_one_letter_code
_entity_poly.pdbx_strand_id
1 'polypeptide(L)'
;MQSIVNDCTQMFENREYDGDGNGKITPASTFDMDKLKSTLKQFVRDWSETGKPERDSCYQPIINEIVKNFPKDRWDLSKVNVLVPGAGLGRLAWEIAMLGYTCQGNEWSLFMLFSSNFVLNRCCETNSCKLYPWIHQFSNNRRSADQIQPIYFPDVDPHSLPPGANFSMTAGDFREIYSESNIW
;
A
#
# COMPACT_ATOMS: atom_id res chain seq x y z
N MET A 1 -7.61 -8.39 9.84
CA MET A 1 -6.82 -7.42 10.63
C MET A 1 -5.94 -8.09 11.68
N GLN A 2 -6.42 -9.07 12.47
CA GLN A 2 -5.52 -9.83 13.36
C GLN A 2 -4.34 -10.46 12.60
N SER A 3 -4.57 -10.96 11.38
CA SER A 3 -3.50 -11.47 10.51
C SER A 3 -2.44 -10.42 10.17
N ILE A 4 -2.84 -9.17 9.89
CA ILE A 4 -1.90 -8.06 9.60
C ILE A 4 -1.00 -7.81 10.82
N VAL A 5 -1.59 -7.77 12.02
CA VAL A 5 -0.85 -7.56 13.27
C VAL A 5 0.10 -8.72 13.55
N ASN A 6 -0.37 -9.96 13.44
CA ASN A 6 0.44 -11.15 13.66
C ASN A 6 1.64 -11.18 12.70
N ASP A 7 1.42 -10.86 11.42
CA ASP A 7 2.48 -10.85 10.42
C ASP A 7 3.55 -9.79 10.72
N CYS A 8 3.14 -8.60 11.17
CA CYS A 8 4.07 -7.52 11.52
C CYS A 8 4.86 -7.80 12.79
N THR A 9 4.28 -8.48 13.79
CA THR A 9 5.02 -8.85 15.02
C THR A 9 6.11 -9.89 14.77
N GLN A 10 6.02 -10.66 13.69
CA GLN A 10 7.01 -11.69 13.35
C GLN A 10 8.08 -11.17 12.36
N MET A 11 8.04 -9.88 11.99
CA MET A 11 9.05 -9.30 11.10
C MET A 11 10.37 -9.05 11.82
N PHE A 12 11.47 -9.47 11.19
CA PHE A 12 12.82 -9.26 11.73
C PHE A 12 13.13 -7.78 12.00
N GLU A 13 12.69 -6.89 11.10
CA GLU A 13 12.87 -5.43 11.21
C GLU A 13 12.16 -4.82 12.42
N ASN A 14 11.14 -5.49 12.98
CA ASN A 14 10.40 -5.02 14.14
C ASN A 14 10.90 -5.59 15.48
N ARG A 15 11.96 -6.43 15.48
CA ARG A 15 12.48 -7.06 16.71
C ARG A 15 12.95 -6.06 17.77
N GLU A 16 13.34 -4.86 17.36
CA GLU A 16 13.72 -3.79 18.28
C GLU A 16 12.53 -3.27 19.11
N TYR A 17 11.30 -3.58 18.69
CA TYR A 17 10.06 -3.23 19.37
C TYR A 17 9.42 -4.42 20.11
N ASP A 18 10.12 -5.57 20.23
CA ASP A 18 9.65 -6.70 21.03
C ASP A 18 9.55 -6.29 22.51
N GLY A 19 8.31 -6.07 22.94
CA GLY A 19 7.99 -5.80 24.34
C GLY A 19 8.13 -7.06 25.19
N ASP A 20 8.48 -6.87 26.45
CA ASP A 20 8.71 -7.90 27.46
C ASP A 20 7.38 -8.58 27.90
N GLY A 21 6.60 -9.15 26.96
CA GLY A 21 5.43 -10.02 27.14
C GLY A 21 4.25 -9.51 28.00
N ASN A 22 4.36 -8.34 28.63
CA ASN A 22 3.50 -7.87 29.72
C ASN A 22 2.68 -6.63 29.31
N GLY A 23 2.37 -6.53 28.01
CA GLY A 23 1.60 -5.43 27.44
C GLY A 23 0.15 -5.45 27.91
N LYS A 24 -0.29 -4.38 28.60
CA LYS A 24 -1.70 -4.20 28.94
C LYS A 24 -2.48 -3.88 27.67
N ILE A 25 -3.55 -4.63 27.39
CA ILE A 25 -4.52 -4.28 26.35
C ILE A 25 -5.25 -3.02 26.80
N THR A 26 -4.95 -1.88 26.18
CA THR A 26 -5.63 -0.61 26.44
C THR A 26 -6.61 -0.29 25.31
N PRO A 27 -7.72 0.41 25.60
CA PRO A 27 -8.60 0.92 24.55
C PRO A 27 -7.84 1.86 23.61
N ALA A 28 -7.95 1.62 22.30
CA ALA A 28 -7.41 2.52 21.29
C ALA A 28 -8.16 3.87 21.29
N SER A 29 -7.50 4.93 20.86
CA SER A 29 -8.12 6.25 20.78
C SER A 29 -9.14 6.33 19.65
N THR A 30 -10.09 7.26 19.72
CA THR A 30 -11.03 7.53 18.62
C THR A 30 -10.29 7.92 17.35
N PHE A 31 -9.19 8.67 17.48
CA PHE A 31 -8.34 9.07 16.36
C PHE A 31 -7.75 7.86 15.64
N ASP A 32 -7.23 6.89 16.38
CA ASP A 32 -6.67 5.65 15.81
C ASP A 32 -7.74 4.81 15.12
N MET A 33 -8.95 4.76 15.70
CA MET A 33 -10.08 4.07 15.08
C MET A 33 -10.52 4.72 13.77
N ASP A 34 -10.44 6.04 13.65
CA ASP A 34 -10.76 6.74 12.40
C ASP A 34 -9.67 6.54 11.33
N LYS A 35 -8.40 6.46 11.74
CA LYS A 35 -7.30 6.06 10.86
C LYS A 35 -7.48 4.64 10.35
N LEU A 36 -7.84 3.71 11.24
CA LEU A 36 -8.13 2.32 10.90
C LEU A 36 -9.26 2.19 9.87
N LYS A 37 -10.37 2.92 10.06
CA LYS A 37 -11.47 2.97 9.08
C LYS A 37 -10.99 3.49 7.72
N SER A 38 -10.12 4.49 7.72
CA SER A 38 -9.53 5.05 6.50
C SER A 38 -8.61 4.04 5.80
N THR A 39 -7.80 3.30 6.56
CA THR A 39 -6.96 2.22 6.03
C THR A 39 -7.79 1.13 5.34
N LEU A 40 -8.93 0.72 5.92
CA LEU A 40 -9.84 -0.23 5.28
C LEU A 40 -10.36 0.25 3.92
N LYS A 41 -10.64 1.55 3.78
CA LYS A 41 -11.03 2.15 2.50
C LYS A 41 -9.85 2.23 1.52
N GLN A 42 -8.63 2.41 2.02
CA GLN A 42 -7.43 2.43 1.17
C GLN A 42 -7.21 1.08 0.47
N PHE A 43 -7.56 -0.05 1.09
CA PHE A 43 -7.54 -1.37 0.41
C PHE A 43 -8.45 -1.41 -0.82
N VAL A 44 -9.61 -0.74 -0.76
CA VAL A 44 -10.53 -0.65 -1.90
C VAL A 44 -9.86 0.07 -3.06
N ARG A 45 -9.28 1.23 -2.78
CA ARG A 45 -8.59 2.07 -3.77
C ARG A 45 -7.40 1.33 -4.39
N ASP A 46 -6.50 0.81 -3.56
CA ASP A 46 -5.19 0.36 -4.01
C ASP A 46 -5.16 -1.10 -4.47
N TRP A 47 -6.01 -1.98 -3.95
CA TRP A 47 -5.85 -3.43 -4.16
C TRP A 47 -7.16 -4.16 -4.45
N SER A 48 -8.26 -3.46 -4.74
CA SER A 48 -9.50 -4.08 -5.17
C SER A 48 -9.89 -3.63 -6.57
N GLU A 49 -10.54 -4.50 -7.32
CA GLU A 49 -11.11 -4.17 -8.63
C GLU A 49 -12.12 -3.02 -8.53
N THR A 50 -12.80 -2.90 -7.38
CA THR A 50 -13.74 -1.80 -7.11
C THR A 50 -13.07 -0.43 -7.18
N GLY A 51 -11.78 -0.33 -6.82
CA GLY A 51 -11.01 0.91 -6.87
C GLY A 51 -10.43 1.23 -8.25
N LYS A 52 -10.56 0.34 -9.24
CA LYS A 52 -9.94 0.52 -10.57
C LYS A 52 -10.27 1.86 -11.23
N PRO A 53 -11.54 2.33 -11.29
CA PRO A 53 -11.85 3.62 -11.92
C PRO A 53 -11.15 4.81 -11.23
N GLU A 54 -10.96 4.73 -9.92
CA GLU A 54 -10.27 5.75 -9.14
C GLU A 54 -8.75 5.73 -9.41
N ARG A 55 -8.16 4.53 -9.51
CA ARG A 55 -6.76 4.38 -9.91
C ARG A 55 -6.52 4.85 -11.34
N ASP A 56 -7.38 4.49 -12.28
CA ASP A 56 -7.26 4.92 -13.67
C ASP A 56 -7.32 6.47 -13.77
N SER A 57 -8.09 7.12 -12.88
CA SER A 57 -8.20 8.59 -12.84
C SER A 57 -7.01 9.28 -12.15
N CYS A 58 -6.37 8.63 -11.17
CA CYS A 58 -5.28 9.22 -10.38
C CYS A 58 -3.87 8.77 -10.80
N TYR A 59 -3.68 7.46 -10.99
CA TYR A 59 -2.37 6.83 -11.22
C TYR A 59 -1.99 6.85 -12.70
N GLN A 60 -2.94 6.59 -13.60
CA GLN A 60 -2.65 6.55 -15.03
C GLN A 60 -2.05 7.85 -15.57
N PRO A 61 -2.52 9.07 -15.19
CA PRO A 61 -1.89 10.32 -15.63
C PRO A 61 -0.43 10.44 -15.18
N ILE A 62 -0.11 10.03 -13.96
CA ILE A 62 1.26 10.05 -13.41
C ILE A 62 2.14 9.08 -14.18
N ILE A 63 1.66 7.83 -14.35
CA ILE A 63 2.37 6.79 -15.09
C ILE A 63 2.62 7.22 -16.54
N ASN A 64 1.63 7.82 -17.19
CA ASN A 64 1.76 8.31 -18.56
C ASN A 64 2.85 9.38 -18.69
N GLU A 65 2.94 10.31 -17.72
CA GLU A 65 4.01 11.31 -17.73
C GLU A 65 5.39 10.69 -17.46
N ILE A 66 5.51 9.67 -16.59
CA ILE A 66 6.77 8.93 -16.41
C ILE A 66 7.19 8.28 -17.73
N VAL A 67 6.29 7.54 -18.38
CA VAL A 67 6.57 6.86 -19.66
C VAL A 67 6.93 7.84 -20.77
N LYS A 68 6.28 9.01 -20.79
CA LYS A 68 6.55 10.07 -21.78
C LYS A 68 7.92 10.73 -21.58
N ASN A 69 8.37 10.94 -20.34
CA ASN A 69 9.67 11.55 -20.05
C ASN A 69 10.82 10.53 -20.13
N PHE A 70 10.56 9.28 -19.75
CA PHE A 70 11.53 8.20 -19.71
C PHE A 70 11.11 7.00 -20.57
N PRO A 71 10.97 7.18 -21.89
CA PRO A 71 10.49 6.11 -22.75
C PRO A 71 11.57 5.04 -22.96
N LYS A 72 11.13 3.79 -23.05
CA LYS A 72 11.98 2.58 -23.15
C LYS A 72 12.89 2.51 -24.38
N ASP A 73 12.64 3.32 -25.41
CA ASP A 73 13.47 3.42 -26.61
C ASP A 73 14.74 4.25 -26.38
N ARG A 74 14.74 5.12 -25.35
CA ARG A 74 15.86 6.03 -25.05
C ARG A 74 16.51 5.76 -23.70
N TRP A 75 15.79 5.14 -22.78
CA TRP A 75 16.24 4.93 -21.41
C TRP A 75 16.29 3.46 -21.05
N ASP A 76 17.33 3.10 -20.32
CA ASP A 76 17.38 1.86 -19.56
C ASP A 76 16.51 2.04 -18.31
N LEU A 77 15.29 1.50 -18.34
CA LEU A 77 14.29 1.73 -17.30
C LEU A 77 14.79 1.32 -15.90
N SER A 78 15.63 0.29 -15.83
CA SER A 78 16.22 -0.18 -14.57
C SER A 78 17.13 0.86 -13.89
N LYS A 79 17.63 1.84 -14.63
CA LYS A 79 18.49 2.93 -14.14
C LYS A 79 17.72 4.23 -13.85
N VAL A 80 16.43 4.27 -14.16
CA VAL A 80 15.57 5.40 -13.84
C VAL A 80 14.98 5.16 -12.46
N ASN A 81 15.45 5.93 -11.49
CA ASN A 81 15.00 5.86 -10.11
C ASN A 81 13.76 6.74 -9.93
N VAL A 82 12.67 6.15 -9.43
CA VAL A 82 11.42 6.86 -9.16
C VAL A 82 11.10 6.71 -7.67
N LEU A 83 10.98 7.84 -6.99
CA LEU A 83 10.57 7.91 -5.59
C LEU A 83 9.09 8.30 -5.50
N VAL A 84 8.31 7.57 -4.72
CA VAL A 84 6.89 7.83 -4.45
C VAL A 84 6.70 8.12 -2.95
N PRO A 85 6.78 9.39 -2.53
CA PRO A 85 6.51 9.78 -1.15
C PRO A 85 5.02 9.64 -0.80
N GLY A 86 4.72 9.20 0.42
CA GLY A 86 3.34 8.96 0.86
C GLY A 86 2.66 7.86 0.04
N ALA A 87 3.36 6.74 -0.16
CA ALA A 87 2.94 5.66 -1.04
C ALA A 87 1.68 4.90 -0.56
N GLY A 88 1.21 5.12 0.68
CA GLY A 88 0.03 4.45 1.21
C GLY A 88 0.20 2.92 1.20
N LEU A 89 -0.67 2.21 0.47
CA LEU A 89 -0.55 0.74 0.33
C LEU A 89 0.37 0.29 -0.81
N GLY A 90 1.05 1.23 -1.48
CA GLY A 90 2.13 0.92 -2.42
C GLY A 90 1.71 0.62 -3.85
N ARG A 91 0.40 0.68 -4.20
CA ARG A 91 -0.09 0.31 -5.54
C ARG A 91 0.55 1.11 -6.68
N LEU A 92 0.65 2.44 -6.54
CA LEU A 92 1.26 3.29 -7.57
C LEU A 92 2.75 2.95 -7.77
N ALA A 93 3.50 2.83 -6.68
CA ALA A 93 4.91 2.47 -6.73
C ALA A 93 5.13 1.07 -7.33
N TRP A 94 4.23 0.13 -7.01
CA TRP A 94 4.21 -1.21 -7.61
C TRP A 94 3.91 -1.15 -9.12
N GLU A 95 2.94 -0.36 -9.58
CA GLU A 95 2.64 -0.21 -11.02
C GLU A 95 3.79 0.42 -11.81
N ILE A 96 4.52 1.36 -11.20
CA ILE A 96 5.73 1.94 -11.78
C ILE A 96 6.83 0.87 -11.90
N ALA A 97 7.05 0.06 -10.85
CA ALA A 97 8.01 -1.03 -10.89
C ALA A 97 7.63 -2.13 -11.90
N MET A 98 6.33 -2.40 -12.09
CA MET A 98 5.82 -3.34 -13.10
C MET A 98 6.18 -2.94 -14.53
N LEU A 99 6.38 -1.65 -14.80
CA LEU A 99 6.86 -1.15 -16.09
C LEU A 99 8.37 -1.31 -16.29
N GLY A 100 9.10 -1.72 -15.25
CA GLY A 100 10.55 -1.95 -15.27
C GLY A 100 11.39 -0.80 -14.73
N TYR A 101 10.76 0.27 -14.21
CA TYR A 101 11.46 1.34 -13.50
C TYR A 101 11.96 0.86 -12.13
N THR A 102 13.07 1.42 -11.66
CA THR A 102 13.46 1.25 -10.25
C THR A 102 12.58 2.17 -9.40
N CYS A 103 11.66 1.59 -8.64
CA CYS A 103 10.71 2.37 -7.85
C CYS A 103 10.84 2.10 -6.35
N GLN A 104 10.89 3.18 -5.57
CA GLN A 104 10.81 3.13 -4.12
C GLN A 104 9.59 3.90 -3.65
N GLY A 105 8.73 3.25 -2.87
CA GLY A 105 7.69 3.94 -2.11
C GLY A 105 8.22 4.33 -0.73
N ASN A 106 7.78 5.48 -0.22
CA ASN A 106 8.04 5.90 1.16
C ASN A 106 6.73 6.14 1.88
N GLU A 107 6.63 5.68 3.13
CA GLU A 107 5.45 5.89 3.96
C GLU A 107 5.83 6.06 5.43
N TRP A 108 5.10 6.91 6.14
CA TRP A 108 5.33 7.22 7.54
C TRP A 108 4.31 6.55 8.46
N SER A 109 3.06 6.39 8.01
CA SER A 109 1.99 5.85 8.84
C SER A 109 2.14 4.34 9.05
N LEU A 110 2.26 3.90 10.31
CA LEU A 110 2.29 2.48 10.66
C LEU A 110 1.06 1.71 10.17
N PHE A 111 -0.13 2.33 10.15
CA PHE A 111 -1.33 1.70 9.60
C PHE A 111 -1.16 1.31 8.13
N MET A 112 -0.51 2.19 7.35
CA MET A 112 -0.25 1.98 5.93
C MET A 112 0.91 0.99 5.75
N LEU A 113 2.00 1.13 6.51
CA LEU A 113 3.16 0.23 6.45
C LEU A 113 2.81 -1.21 6.79
N PHE A 114 2.03 -1.45 7.85
CA PHE A 114 1.60 -2.80 8.21
C PHE A 114 0.70 -3.40 7.14
N SER A 115 -0.22 -2.60 6.61
CA SER A 115 -1.17 -3.02 5.58
C SER A 115 -0.49 -3.27 4.24
N SER A 116 0.46 -2.41 3.83
CA SER A 116 1.21 -2.54 2.58
C SER A 116 2.13 -3.76 2.64
N ASN A 117 2.84 -3.97 3.75
CA ASN A 117 3.65 -5.16 3.97
C ASN A 117 2.82 -6.45 3.88
N PHE A 118 1.64 -6.47 4.49
CA PHE A 118 0.73 -7.62 4.38
C PHE A 118 0.35 -7.89 2.92
N VAL A 119 -0.08 -6.88 2.18
CA VAL A 119 -0.49 -7.07 0.78
C VAL A 119 0.70 -7.50 -0.08
N LEU A 120 1.78 -6.73 -0.05
CA LEU A 120 2.93 -6.90 -0.94
C LEU A 120 3.71 -8.19 -0.70
N ASN A 121 3.75 -8.69 0.54
CA ASN A 121 4.63 -9.82 0.91
C ASN A 121 3.88 -11.09 1.32
N ARG A 122 2.56 -11.05 1.54
CA ARG A 122 1.79 -12.20 2.04
C ARG A 122 0.60 -12.59 1.18
N CYS A 123 0.02 -11.64 0.43
CA CYS A 123 -1.04 -11.97 -0.50
C CYS A 123 -0.43 -12.52 -1.80
N CYS A 124 -0.48 -13.84 -1.99
CA CYS A 124 0.05 -14.50 -3.20
C CYS A 124 -1.03 -14.97 -4.18
N GLU A 125 -2.32 -14.82 -3.81
CA GLU A 125 -3.44 -15.25 -4.64
C GLU A 125 -4.43 -14.10 -4.81
N THR A 126 -4.82 -13.85 -6.06
CA THR A 126 -5.79 -12.82 -6.43
C THR A 126 -7.13 -13.06 -5.74
N ASN A 127 -7.72 -12.00 -5.19
CA ASN A 127 -9.02 -12.01 -4.50
C ASN A 127 -9.12 -13.00 -3.32
N SER A 128 -7.99 -13.43 -2.76
CA SER A 128 -7.93 -14.35 -1.63
C SER A 128 -8.42 -13.74 -0.31
N CYS A 129 -8.28 -12.42 -0.15
CA CYS A 129 -8.69 -11.71 1.05
C CYS A 129 -10.00 -10.95 0.83
N LYS A 130 -10.79 -10.84 1.90
CA LYS A 130 -12.09 -10.17 1.90
C LYS A 130 -12.21 -9.24 3.10
N LEU A 131 -12.72 -8.03 2.89
CA LEU A 131 -13.04 -7.08 3.96
C LEU A 131 -14.35 -6.34 3.69
N TYR A 132 -14.87 -5.67 4.72
CA TYR A 132 -16.11 -4.90 4.68
C TYR A 132 -15.83 -3.44 5.04
N PRO A 133 -15.53 -2.58 4.06
CA PRO A 133 -15.03 -1.24 4.34
C PRO A 133 -16.16 -0.26 4.69
N TRP A 134 -17.43 -0.63 4.47
CA TRP A 134 -18.59 0.25 4.61
C TRP A 134 -19.38 0.07 5.91
N ILE A 135 -19.03 -0.93 6.74
CA ILE A 135 -19.83 -1.31 7.92
C ILE A 135 -20.01 -0.18 8.95
N HIS A 136 -19.09 0.77 8.98
CA HIS A 136 -19.13 1.91 9.89
C HIS A 136 -19.95 3.10 9.35
N GLN A 137 -20.45 3.03 8.11
CA GLN A 137 -21.26 4.08 7.49
C GLN A 137 -22.74 3.75 7.63
N PHE A 138 -23.44 4.46 8.51
CA PHE A 138 -24.87 4.27 8.77
C PHE A 138 -25.76 5.25 7.99
N SER A 139 -25.19 6.36 7.52
CA SER A 139 -25.89 7.37 6.73
C SER A 139 -25.64 7.16 5.24
N ASN A 140 -26.58 7.60 4.40
CA ASN A 140 -26.49 7.57 2.93
C ASN A 140 -26.38 6.17 2.29
N ASN A 141 -26.88 5.13 2.97
CA ASN A 141 -27.04 3.81 2.38
C ASN A 141 -28.37 3.76 1.60
N ARG A 142 -28.32 3.43 0.29
CA ARG A 142 -29.54 3.31 -0.52
C ARG A 142 -30.31 2.03 -0.16
N ARG A 143 -29.58 0.96 0.18
CA ARG A 143 -30.10 -0.31 0.66
C ARG A 143 -29.29 -0.74 1.88
N SER A 144 -29.92 -1.47 2.81
CA SER A 144 -29.22 -2.03 3.97
C SER A 144 -28.09 -2.98 3.58
N ALA A 145 -28.21 -3.65 2.42
CA ALA A 145 -27.19 -4.54 1.88
C ALA A 145 -25.89 -3.79 1.48
N ASP A 146 -25.97 -2.50 1.14
CA ASP A 146 -24.80 -1.71 0.70
C ASP A 146 -23.78 -1.54 1.84
N GLN A 147 -24.26 -1.42 3.09
CA GLN A 147 -23.41 -1.26 4.27
C GLN A 147 -22.54 -2.50 4.55
N ILE A 148 -23.03 -3.68 4.20
CA ILE A 148 -22.36 -4.97 4.45
C ILE A 148 -21.78 -5.57 3.17
N GLN A 149 -21.67 -4.78 2.10
CA GLN A 149 -21.11 -5.26 0.85
C GLN A 149 -19.60 -5.54 1.02
N PRO A 150 -19.12 -6.76 0.68
CA PRO A 150 -17.71 -7.07 0.75
C PRO A 150 -16.95 -6.52 -0.45
N ILE A 151 -15.64 -6.33 -0.26
CA ILE A 151 -14.65 -6.20 -1.33
C ILE A 151 -13.64 -7.33 -1.23
N TYR A 152 -13.04 -7.69 -2.35
CA TYR A 152 -11.98 -8.69 -2.45
C TYR A 152 -10.67 -8.02 -2.88
N PHE A 153 -9.56 -8.54 -2.38
CA PHE A 153 -8.20 -8.06 -2.66
C PHE A 153 -7.17 -9.20 -2.44
N PRO A 154 -5.96 -9.10 -3.02
CA PRO A 154 -5.55 -8.14 -4.03
C PRO A 154 -6.17 -8.50 -5.41
N ASP A 155 -6.51 -7.51 -6.24
CA ASP A 155 -7.06 -7.70 -7.59
C ASP A 155 -6.03 -8.23 -8.60
N VAL A 156 -4.75 -8.06 -8.28
CA VAL A 156 -3.59 -8.56 -9.02
C VAL A 156 -2.66 -9.31 -8.06
N ASP A 157 -1.80 -10.19 -8.55
CA ASP A 157 -0.76 -10.80 -7.72
C ASP A 157 0.39 -9.80 -7.50
N PRO A 158 0.63 -9.31 -6.28
CA PRO A 158 1.74 -8.39 -6.01
C PRO A 158 3.12 -8.97 -6.35
N HIS A 159 3.25 -10.29 -6.40
CA HIS A 159 4.50 -10.98 -6.74
C HIS A 159 4.68 -11.19 -8.24
N SER A 160 3.76 -10.74 -9.08
CA SER A 160 3.87 -10.84 -10.55
C SER A 160 4.88 -9.86 -11.15
N LEU A 161 5.73 -9.23 -10.33
CA LEU A 161 6.80 -8.34 -10.78
C LEU A 161 7.75 -9.10 -11.72
N PRO A 162 8.16 -8.50 -12.85
CA PRO A 162 9.04 -9.17 -13.80
C PRO A 162 10.40 -9.46 -13.17
N PRO A 163 11.11 -10.53 -13.61
CA PRO A 163 12.46 -10.81 -13.15
C PRO A 163 13.39 -9.60 -13.36
N GLY A 164 14.04 -9.14 -12.30
CA GLY A 164 14.90 -7.96 -12.34
C GLY A 164 14.20 -6.63 -12.05
N ALA A 165 12.88 -6.61 -11.80
CA ALA A 165 12.21 -5.43 -11.27
C ALA A 165 12.79 -5.04 -9.90
N ASN A 166 13.02 -3.74 -9.72
CA ASN A 166 13.51 -3.21 -8.46
C ASN A 166 12.40 -2.38 -7.80
N PHE A 167 11.73 -3.01 -6.83
CA PHE A 167 10.65 -2.42 -6.04
C PHE A 167 11.01 -2.48 -4.56
N SER A 168 10.88 -1.35 -3.86
CA SER A 168 11.11 -1.29 -2.40
C SER A 168 10.15 -0.33 -1.71
N MET A 169 9.97 -0.51 -0.41
CA MET A 169 9.20 0.38 0.46
C MET A 169 10.07 0.79 1.65
N THR A 170 10.06 2.07 2.01
CA THR A 170 10.84 2.62 3.12
C THR A 170 9.91 3.26 4.16
N ALA A 171 10.15 2.94 5.44
CA ALA A 171 9.38 3.44 6.57
C ALA A 171 10.02 4.69 7.20
N GLY A 172 9.26 5.77 7.33
CA GLY A 172 9.62 6.99 8.09
C GLY A 172 9.33 8.29 7.34
N ASP A 173 9.70 9.43 7.93
CA ASP A 173 9.43 10.75 7.36
C ASP A 173 10.27 10.98 6.10
N PHE A 174 9.60 11.29 4.99
CA PHE A 174 10.20 11.62 3.70
C PHE A 174 11.35 12.64 3.83
N ARG A 175 11.17 13.71 4.62
CA ARG A 175 12.16 14.79 4.73
C ARG A 175 13.40 14.39 5.51
N GLU A 176 13.27 13.42 6.42
CA GLU A 176 14.38 12.95 7.25
C GLU A 176 15.18 11.87 6.52
N ILE A 177 14.49 10.98 5.82
CA ILE A 177 15.11 9.86 5.11
C ILE A 177 15.88 10.33 3.87
N TYR A 178 15.29 11.21 3.06
CA TYR A 178 15.87 11.64 1.79
C TYR A 178 16.60 12.98 1.95
N SER A 179 17.72 12.95 2.68
CA SER A 179 18.56 14.12 2.97
C SER A 179 19.69 14.35 1.97
N GLU A 180 20.06 13.33 1.19
CA GLU A 180 21.15 13.39 0.21
C GLU A 180 20.67 13.98 -1.13
N SER A 181 21.42 14.96 -1.64
CA SER A 181 21.07 15.67 -2.88
C SER A 181 21.49 14.90 -4.13
N ASN A 182 20.67 14.97 -5.20
CA ASN A 182 20.91 14.39 -6.53
C ASN A 182 20.98 12.84 -6.59
N ILE A 183 20.26 12.14 -5.71
CA ILE A 183 20.21 10.66 -5.69
C ILE A 183 19.00 10.10 -6.45
N TRP A 184 17.91 10.86 -6.49
CA TRP A 184 16.62 10.50 -7.08
C TRP A 184 16.26 11.45 -8.20
#